data_AF-A0AAW9DJB4-F1
#
_entry.id   AF-A0AAW9DJB4-F1
#
_cell.length_a   1.000
_cell.length_b   1.000
_cell.length_c   1.000
_cell.angle_alpha   90.00
_cell.angle_beta   90.00
_cell.angle_gamma   90.00
#
_symmetry.space_group_name_H-M   'P 1'
#
loop_
_entity.id
_entity.type
_entity.pdbx_description
1 polymer ?
#
loop_
_entity_poly.entity_id
_entity_poly.type
_entity_poly.pdbx_seq_one_letter_code
_entity_poly.pdbx_strand_id
1 'polypeptide(L)'
;KLKHLMKPKTSSNDQKQKKKTQKQEIRPSTINTLAYQGLFQNGLMQVSPSYFSQTYLLGDVNYQTVGLDDKGAIVEKYSDLINSLDDQTNFQLTIFNQKVNLEKFRKSILYPLQE
;
A
#
# COMPACT_ATOMS: atom_id res chain seq x y z
N LYS A 1 40.99 -67.15 -22.82
CA LYS A 1 40.18 -67.94 -21.85
C LYS A 1 39.68 -67.01 -20.76
N LEU A 2 38.36 -66.87 -20.62
CA LEU A 2 37.67 -66.16 -19.53
C LEU A 2 38.14 -66.64 -18.14
N LYS A 3 38.30 -65.70 -17.20
CA LYS A 3 37.93 -65.91 -15.79
C LYS A 3 37.27 -64.64 -15.24
N HIS A 4 35.99 -64.76 -14.91
CA HIS A 4 35.24 -63.84 -14.04
C HIS A 4 35.82 -63.83 -12.62
N LEU A 5 35.80 -62.68 -11.93
CA LEU A 5 35.41 -62.63 -10.53
C LEU A 5 34.93 -61.23 -10.07
N MET A 6 33.60 -61.13 -9.96
CA MET A 6 32.76 -60.40 -8.98
C MET A 6 33.22 -59.05 -8.38
N LYS A 7 32.36 -58.04 -8.57
CA LYS A 7 32.31 -56.78 -7.81
C LYS A 7 31.77 -56.99 -6.39
N PRO A 8 32.32 -56.34 -5.35
CA PRO A 8 31.61 -56.11 -4.08
C PRO A 8 30.89 -54.75 -4.06
N LYS A 9 29.83 -54.71 -3.25
CA LYS A 9 28.81 -53.67 -3.16
C LYS A 9 29.14 -52.56 -2.14
N THR A 10 28.61 -51.36 -2.42
CA THR A 10 28.00 -50.36 -1.52
C THR A 10 28.69 -49.99 -0.20
N SER A 11 29.10 -48.73 -0.10
CA SER A 11 28.80 -47.91 1.09
C SER A 11 28.62 -46.45 0.65
N SER A 12 27.39 -46.01 0.77
CA SER A 12 26.89 -44.67 0.46
C SER A 12 27.41 -43.65 1.48
N ASN A 13 27.89 -42.50 1.01
CA ASN A 13 27.80 -41.25 1.75
C ASN A 13 27.94 -40.06 0.81
N ASP A 14 27.00 -39.95 -0.14
CA ASP A 14 26.65 -38.67 -0.73
C ASP A 14 26.05 -37.81 0.39
N GLN A 15 26.89 -36.95 0.98
CA GLN A 15 26.45 -35.88 1.84
C GLN A 15 25.64 -34.89 0.99
N LYS A 16 24.36 -35.21 0.79
CA LYS A 16 23.31 -34.28 0.39
C LYS A 16 23.29 -33.17 1.42
N GLN A 17 24.00 -32.08 1.14
CA GLN A 17 23.83 -30.80 1.79
C GLN A 17 22.40 -30.32 1.51
N LYS A 18 21.44 -30.80 2.31
CA LYS A 18 20.13 -30.18 2.42
C LYS A 18 20.37 -28.80 3.04
N LYS A 19 20.50 -27.78 2.20
CA LYS A 19 20.29 -26.38 2.61
C LYS A 19 18.90 -26.34 3.23
N LYS A 20 18.84 -26.41 4.56
CA LYS A 20 17.66 -26.05 5.32
C LYS A 20 17.48 -24.55 5.08
N THR A 21 16.61 -24.19 4.14
CA THR A 21 16.05 -22.85 4.10
C THR A 21 15.36 -22.68 5.44
N GLN A 22 16.03 -22.00 6.38
CA GLN A 22 15.41 -21.57 7.61
C GLN A 22 14.24 -20.70 7.17
N LYS A 23 13.02 -21.23 7.30
CA LYS A 23 11.81 -20.46 7.10
C LYS A 23 11.88 -19.41 8.21
N GLN A 24 12.42 -18.24 7.89
CA GLN A 24 12.40 -17.10 8.80
C GLN A 24 10.94 -16.95 9.20
N GLU A 25 10.63 -17.09 10.48
CA GLU A 25 9.31 -16.77 11.00
C GLU A 25 9.18 -15.25 10.88
N ILE A 26 8.77 -14.82 9.68
CA ILE A 26 8.47 -13.43 9.41
C ILE A 26 7.25 -13.13 10.28
N ARG A 27 7.49 -12.43 11.39
CA ARG A 27 6.41 -11.86 12.21
C ARG A 27 5.55 -11.01 11.28
N PRO A 28 4.21 -11.07 11.37
CA PRO A 28 3.35 -10.24 10.53
C PRO A 28 3.67 -8.77 10.85
N SER A 29 4.43 -8.13 9.95
CA SER A 29 4.60 -6.69 9.93
C SER A 29 3.40 -6.11 9.18
N THR A 30 3.06 -4.85 9.42
CA THR A 30 1.99 -4.15 8.68
C THR A 30 2.19 -4.26 7.16
N ILE A 31 3.46 -4.27 6.73
CA ILE A 31 3.84 -4.45 5.32
C ILE A 31 3.44 -5.84 4.81
N ASN A 32 3.57 -6.88 5.62
CA ASN A 32 3.18 -8.25 5.26
C ASN A 32 1.65 -8.44 5.18
N THR A 33 0.86 -7.48 5.66
CA THR A 33 -0.60 -7.49 5.55
C THR A 33 -1.08 -6.83 4.26
N LEU A 34 -0.25 -5.98 3.62
CA LEU A 34 -0.60 -5.28 2.40
C LEU A 34 -0.20 -6.13 1.18
N ALA A 35 -1.15 -6.34 0.28
CA ALA A 35 -0.93 -7.12 -0.94
C ALA A 35 -0.29 -6.26 -2.04
N TYR A 36 1.03 -6.10 -2.01
CA TYR A 36 1.80 -5.49 -3.10
C TYR A 36 3.16 -6.18 -3.31
N GLN A 37 3.68 -6.12 -4.53
CA GLN A 37 5.00 -6.66 -4.92
C GLN A 37 6.12 -5.62 -4.74
N GLY A 38 5.86 -4.35 -5.01
CA GLY A 38 6.83 -3.26 -4.85
C GLY A 38 6.17 -1.92 -4.56
N LEU A 39 6.87 -1.08 -3.80
CA LEU A 39 6.49 0.31 -3.52
C LEU A 39 7.63 1.22 -3.96
N PHE A 40 7.33 2.17 -4.84
CA PHE A 40 8.30 3.15 -5.36
C PHE A 40 8.28 4.43 -4.50
N GLN A 41 9.37 5.20 -4.55
CA GLN A 41 9.52 6.44 -3.75
C GLN A 41 8.48 7.51 -4.06
N ASN A 42 7.91 7.49 -5.27
CA ASN A 42 6.85 8.41 -5.70
C ASN A 42 5.44 7.96 -5.25
N GLY A 43 5.32 6.89 -4.47
CA GLY A 43 4.03 6.35 -4.01
C GLY A 43 3.32 5.46 -5.03
N LEU A 44 3.94 5.15 -6.17
CA LEU A 44 3.44 4.11 -7.07
C LEU A 44 3.60 2.74 -6.41
N MET A 45 2.56 1.93 -6.45
CA MET A 45 2.54 0.59 -5.88
C MET A 45 2.29 -0.44 -6.98
N GLN A 46 3.18 -1.42 -7.10
CA GLN A 46 2.99 -2.56 -7.99
C GLN A 46 2.26 -3.65 -7.23
N VAL A 47 1.01 -3.94 -7.59
CA VAL A 47 0.19 -4.97 -6.94
C VAL A 47 0.39 -6.33 -7.63
N SER A 48 0.52 -6.33 -8.96
CA SER A 48 0.89 -7.50 -9.75
C SER A 48 1.84 -7.10 -10.90
N PRO A 49 2.42 -8.05 -11.66
CA PRO A 49 3.34 -7.73 -12.76
C PRO A 49 2.76 -6.79 -13.81
N SER A 50 1.42 -6.78 -13.98
CA SER A 50 0.70 -5.97 -14.97
C SER A 50 -0.27 -4.96 -14.34
N TYR A 51 -0.33 -4.86 -13.01
CA TYR A 51 -1.30 -4.00 -12.32
C TYR A 51 -0.60 -3.11 -11.30
N PHE A 52 -0.79 -1.81 -11.48
CA PHE A 52 -0.23 -0.77 -10.65
C PHE A 52 -1.36 0.04 -10.01
N SER A 53 -1.13 0.50 -8.80
CA SER A 53 -2.02 1.38 -8.06
C SER A 53 -1.24 2.61 -7.62
N GLN A 54 -1.88 3.78 -7.70
CA GLN A 54 -1.30 5.02 -7.23
C GLN A 54 -2.33 5.77 -6.40
N THR A 55 -1.88 6.28 -5.26
CA THR A 55 -2.71 7.05 -4.35
C THR A 55 -2.26 8.49 -4.38
N TYR A 56 -3.22 9.40 -4.49
CA TYR A 56 -2.98 10.83 -4.47
C TYR A 56 -3.65 11.43 -3.23
N LEU A 57 -2.92 12.31 -2.54
CA LEU A 57 -3.50 13.12 -1.48
C LEU A 57 -4.13 14.36 -2.12
N LEU A 58 -5.45 14.46 -2.01
CA LEU A 58 -6.19 15.66 -2.38
C LEU A 58 -6.15 16.66 -1.22
N GLY A 59 -6.18 17.96 -1.53
CA GLY A 59 -6.17 19.02 -0.51
C GLY A 59 -7.44 19.03 0.34
N ASP A 60 -7.36 19.73 1.48
CA ASP A 60 -8.49 19.87 2.40
C ASP A 60 -9.54 20.84 1.86
N VAL A 61 -10.81 20.51 2.06
CA VAL A 61 -11.96 21.34 1.66
C VAL A 61 -12.81 21.66 2.87
N ASN A 62 -12.98 22.94 3.17
CA ASN A 62 -13.85 23.36 4.26
C ASN A 62 -15.31 23.38 3.81
N TYR A 63 -16.06 22.32 4.10
CA TYR A 63 -17.45 22.22 3.65
C TYR A 63 -18.45 23.07 4.49
N GLN A 64 -18.11 23.39 5.75
CA GLN A 64 -19.06 24.05 6.65
C GLN A 64 -19.17 25.55 6.40
N THR A 65 -18.03 26.23 6.18
CA THR A 65 -17.98 27.69 6.10
C THR A 65 -18.01 28.24 4.67
N VAL A 66 -17.88 27.39 3.65
CA VAL A 66 -17.94 27.81 2.24
C VAL A 66 -19.35 28.21 1.81
N GLY A 67 -19.45 29.08 0.81
CA GLY A 67 -20.72 29.54 0.24
C GLY A 67 -21.49 28.41 -0.45
N LEU A 68 -22.79 28.63 -0.74
CA LEU A 68 -23.62 27.63 -1.43
C LEU A 68 -23.08 27.31 -2.83
N ASP A 69 -22.61 28.31 -3.57
CA ASP A 69 -22.04 28.13 -4.91
C ASP A 69 -20.78 27.26 -4.87
N ASP A 70 -19.90 27.49 -3.90
CA ASP A 70 -18.68 26.69 -3.70
C ASP A 70 -19.01 25.24 -3.31
N LYS A 71 -20.07 25.01 -2.52
CA LYS A 71 -20.56 23.64 -2.23
C LYS A 71 -21.01 22.95 -3.50
N GLY A 72 -21.72 23.66 -4.37
CA GLY A 72 -22.10 23.18 -5.70
C GLY A 72 -20.87 22.79 -6.53
N ALA A 73 -19.86 23.68 -6.59
CA ALA A 73 -18.64 23.45 -7.33
C ALA A 73 -17.84 22.23 -6.84
N ILE A 74 -17.87 21.91 -5.53
CA ILE A 74 -17.24 20.70 -4.99
C ILE A 74 -17.93 19.44 -5.52
N VAL A 75 -19.27 19.43 -5.54
CA VAL A 75 -20.06 18.29 -6.04
C VAL A 75 -19.90 18.13 -7.56
N GLU A 76 -19.88 19.23 -8.30
CA GLU A 76 -19.67 19.23 -9.74
C GLU A 76 -18.29 18.66 -10.09
N LYS A 77 -17.22 19.14 -9.45
CA LYS A 77 -15.86 18.59 -9.65
C LYS A 77 -15.76 17.10 -9.32
N TYR A 78 -16.48 16.64 -8.29
CA TYR A 78 -16.53 15.22 -7.96
C TYR A 78 -17.23 14.40 -9.05
N SER A 79 -18.34 14.92 -9.60
CA SER A 79 -19.04 14.29 -10.71
C SER A 79 -18.15 14.21 -11.96
N ASP A 80 -17.46 15.30 -12.30
CA ASP A 80 -16.54 15.35 -13.43
C ASP A 80 -15.40 14.34 -13.28
N LEU A 81 -14.84 14.22 -12.07
CA LEU A 81 -13.79 13.24 -11.78
C LEU A 81 -14.28 11.81 -12.06
N ILE A 82 -15.45 11.42 -11.55
CA ILE A 82 -15.97 10.06 -11.77
C ILE A 82 -16.24 9.83 -13.25
N ASN A 83 -16.82 10.82 -13.95
CA ASN A 83 -17.13 10.71 -15.37
C ASN A 83 -15.88 10.68 -16.26
N SER A 84 -14.72 11.11 -15.75
CA SER A 84 -13.45 11.03 -16.46
C SER A 84 -12.79 9.64 -16.41
N LEU A 85 -13.26 8.76 -15.52
CA LEU A 85 -12.72 7.40 -15.37
C LEU A 85 -13.25 6.48 -16.46
N ASP A 86 -12.38 5.60 -16.96
CA ASP A 86 -12.76 4.50 -17.84
C ASP A 86 -13.45 3.38 -17.06
N ASP A 87 -14.27 2.61 -17.76
CA ASP A 87 -15.06 1.50 -17.24
C ASP A 87 -14.21 0.35 -16.67
N GLN A 88 -12.95 0.26 -17.08
CA GLN A 88 -12.00 -0.76 -16.65
C GLN A 88 -11.13 -0.33 -15.46
N THR A 89 -11.20 0.93 -15.03
CA THR A 89 -10.39 1.41 -13.89
C THR A 89 -11.10 1.18 -12.57
N ASN A 90 -10.34 0.60 -11.62
CA ASN A 90 -10.77 0.49 -10.23
C ASN A 90 -10.37 1.76 -9.47
N PHE A 91 -11.37 2.46 -8.93
CA PHE A 91 -11.15 3.69 -8.16
C PHE A 91 -11.64 3.54 -6.72
N GLN A 92 -10.89 4.11 -5.79
CA GLN A 92 -11.25 4.20 -4.37
C GLN A 92 -11.08 5.65 -3.90
N LEU A 93 -12.18 6.26 -3.46
CA LEU A 93 -12.16 7.55 -2.79
C LEU A 93 -12.25 7.36 -1.27
N THR A 94 -11.34 7.99 -0.54
CA THR A 94 -11.41 8.06 0.93
C THR A 94 -11.59 9.52 1.34
N ILE A 95 -12.70 9.83 2.00
CA ILE A 95 -13.00 11.18 2.51
C ILE A 95 -12.86 11.16 4.04
N PHE A 96 -11.92 11.94 4.56
CA PHE A 96 -11.75 12.12 5.99
C PHE A 96 -12.67 13.24 6.48
N ASN A 97 -13.86 12.88 6.99
CA ASN A 97 -14.77 13.87 7.58
C ASN A 97 -14.28 14.29 8.97
N GLN A 98 -13.41 15.30 9.00
CA GLN A 98 -12.84 15.84 10.23
C GLN A 98 -13.72 16.98 10.75
N LYS A 99 -14.39 16.75 11.88
CA LYS A 99 -15.03 17.84 12.64
C LYS A 99 -13.94 18.60 13.39
N VAL A 100 -13.56 19.76 12.85
CA VAL A 100 -12.61 20.64 13.53
C VAL A 100 -13.31 21.26 14.75
N ASN A 101 -12.81 20.96 15.95
CA ASN A 101 -13.27 21.62 17.16
C ASN A 101 -12.70 23.05 17.17
N LEU A 102 -13.58 24.04 17.04
CA LEU A 102 -13.22 25.46 16.98
C LEU A 102 -12.38 25.91 18.18
N GLU A 103 -12.60 25.36 19.38
CA GLU A 103 -11.82 25.72 20.58
C GLU A 103 -10.39 25.18 20.51
N LYS A 104 -10.20 23.95 19.99
CA LYS A 104 -8.85 23.39 19.77
C LYS A 104 -8.14 24.10 18.62
N PHE A 105 -8.86 24.42 17.56
CA PHE A 105 -8.32 25.16 16.41
C PHE A 105 -7.90 26.57 16.80
N ARG A 106 -8.73 27.29 17.57
CA ARG A 106 -8.37 28.60 18.12
C ARG A 106 -7.09 28.51 18.95
N LYS A 107 -6.98 27.53 19.85
CA LYS A 107 -5.76 27.32 20.66
C LYS A 107 -4.52 26.94 19.85
N SER A 108 -4.65 26.28 18.71
CA SER A 108 -3.51 25.91 17.86
C SER A 108 -3.06 27.03 16.92
N ILE A 109 -3.96 27.97 16.58
CA ILE A 109 -3.69 29.07 15.64
C ILE A 109 -3.34 30.37 16.38
N LEU A 110 -3.93 30.61 17.55
CA LEU A 110 -3.63 31.78 18.37
C LEU A 110 -2.24 31.63 18.99
N TYR A 111 -1.40 32.65 18.78
CA TYR A 111 -0.13 32.76 19.50
C TYR A 111 -0.38 32.76 21.01
N PRO A 112 0.48 32.12 21.83
CA PRO A 112 0.39 32.25 23.27
C PRO A 112 0.48 33.73 23.61
N LEU A 113 -0.43 34.20 24.46
CA LEU A 113 -0.38 35.55 25.01
C LEU A 113 0.99 35.73 25.67
N GLN A 114 1.80 36.64 25.14
CA GLN A 114 3.01 37.08 25.82
C GLN A 114 2.57 38.04 26.91
N GLU A 115 2.73 37.64 28.17
CA GLU A 115 2.69 38.54 29.34
C GLU A 115 3.92 39.44 29.38
#